data_AF-A0A7C3XAM5-F1
#
_entry.id   AF-A0A7C3XAM5-F1
#
_cell.length_a   1.000
_cell.length_b   1.000
_cell.length_c   1.000
_cell.angle_alpha   90.00
_cell.angle_beta   90.00
_cell.angle_gamma   90.00
#
_symmetry.space_group_name_H-M   'P 1'
#
loop_
_entity.id
_entity.type
_entity.pdbx_description
1 polymer ?
#
loop_
_entity_poly.entity_id
_entity_poly.type
_entity_poly.pdbx_seq_one_letter_code
_entity_poly.pdbx_strand_id
1 'polypeptide(L)'
;MRVGGGVILGIETSCDETSAAVVEAEGKVRSLIISSQADLHSRYGGVVPEIASRAHLEALLPAVREALREAGADYGDLAAVAVTRGPGLIGSLLVGLTAAKAISFSLGVPLLAVNHLEAHIYANFLHFPELEPPLVAFVVSGGHTLLVYMPGHRRYQVLGETLDDAAGEAYDKVARFLGLGYPGGPEIDRLSREGNPDAIPFPRALLRDGTYNFSLSGLKTAVINHVRGLREKGEEVPLAD
;
A
#
# COMPACT_ATOMS: atom_id res chain seq x y z
N MET A 1 8.71 31.22 15.14
CA MET A 1 7.99 29.98 14.76
C MET A 1 6.67 29.97 15.50
N ARG A 2 5.54 30.07 14.79
CA ARG A 2 4.22 29.85 15.40
C ARG A 2 4.07 28.34 15.58
N VAL A 3 4.40 27.83 16.77
CA VAL A 3 4.00 26.49 17.19
C VAL A 3 2.79 26.69 18.09
N GLY A 4 1.61 26.80 17.47
CA GLY A 4 0.33 26.87 18.16
C GLY A 4 -0.73 26.21 17.30
N GLY A 5 -1.34 25.14 17.82
CA GLY A 5 -2.63 24.56 17.38
C GLY A 5 -2.85 24.19 15.91
N GLY A 6 -1.85 24.28 15.04
CA GLY A 6 -1.99 24.04 13.60
C GLY A 6 -2.02 22.56 13.23
N VAL A 7 -2.53 22.27 12.03
CA VAL A 7 -2.71 20.90 11.51
C VAL A 7 -1.58 20.52 10.54
N ILE A 8 -1.40 19.21 10.32
CA ILE A 8 -0.41 18.66 9.39
C ILE A 8 -1.14 18.19 8.14
N LEU A 9 -0.69 18.64 6.96
CA LEU A 9 -1.14 18.11 5.67
C LEU A 9 -0.27 16.91 5.28
N GLY A 10 -0.83 15.71 5.18
CA GLY A 10 -0.18 14.52 4.63
C GLY A 10 -0.50 14.31 3.15
N ILE A 11 0.52 13.95 2.36
CA ILE A 11 0.41 13.64 0.92
C ILE A 11 1.03 12.28 0.63
N GLU A 12 0.29 11.42 -0.07
CA GLU A 12 0.72 10.08 -0.49
C GLU A 12 0.47 9.88 -2.00
N THR A 13 1.54 9.55 -2.73
CA THR A 13 1.55 9.35 -4.20
C THR A 13 2.61 8.31 -4.60
N SER A 14 2.84 7.27 -3.80
CA SER A 14 3.92 6.31 -4.01
C SER A 14 3.64 5.30 -5.12
N CYS A 15 2.37 4.98 -5.39
CA CYS A 15 1.98 3.96 -6.37
C CYS A 15 0.82 4.42 -7.25
N ASP A 16 -0.41 3.98 -6.96
CA ASP A 16 -1.61 4.19 -7.77
C ASP A 16 -2.80 4.78 -6.99
N GLU A 17 -2.61 5.15 -5.72
CA GLU A 17 -3.51 6.03 -4.98
C GLU A 17 -2.94 7.44 -4.83
N THR A 18 -3.74 8.45 -5.17
CA THR A 18 -3.47 9.84 -4.80
C THR A 18 -4.23 10.14 -3.52
N SER A 19 -3.52 10.47 -2.45
CA SER A 19 -4.16 10.76 -1.17
C SER A 19 -3.66 12.05 -0.54
N ALA A 20 -4.59 12.75 0.10
CA ALA A 20 -4.32 13.91 0.95
C ALA A 20 -5.13 13.80 2.25
N ALA A 21 -4.50 14.08 3.38
CA ALA A 21 -5.13 14.02 4.69
C ALA A 21 -4.73 15.22 5.56
N VAL A 22 -5.63 15.66 6.43
CA VAL A 22 -5.33 16.68 7.44
C VAL A 22 -5.40 16.03 8.82
N VAL A 23 -4.32 16.15 9.59
CA VAL A 23 -4.16 15.45 10.87
C VAL A 23 -3.69 16.44 11.95
N GLU A 24 -4.24 16.33 13.16
CA GLU A 24 -3.77 17.08 14.34
C GLU A 24 -2.46 16.48 14.88
N ALA A 25 -1.71 17.25 15.68
CA ALA A 25 -0.44 16.78 16.26
C ALA A 25 -0.63 15.58 17.19
N GLU A 26 -1.81 15.47 17.80
CA GLU A 26 -2.24 14.40 18.70
C GLU A 26 -2.68 13.13 17.95
N GLY A 27 -2.65 13.12 16.62
CA GLY A 27 -2.99 11.96 15.79
C GLY A 27 -4.45 11.89 15.35
N LYS A 28 -5.29 12.88 15.68
CA LYS A 28 -6.67 12.93 15.20
C LYS A 28 -6.72 13.27 13.71
N VAL A 29 -7.26 12.36 12.90
CA VAL A 29 -7.50 12.58 11.47
C VAL A 29 -8.77 13.43 11.29
N ARG A 30 -8.65 14.62 10.67
CA ARG A 30 -9.77 15.52 10.36
C ARG A 30 -10.40 15.25 9.01
N SER A 31 -9.60 14.81 8.04
CA SER A 31 -10.04 14.44 6.70
C SER A 31 -9.04 13.47 6.05
N LEU A 32 -9.53 12.66 5.12
CA LEU A 32 -8.74 11.72 4.33
C LEU A 32 -9.42 11.54 2.97
N ILE A 33 -8.79 12.09 1.93
CA ILE A 33 -9.26 11.98 0.55
C ILE A 33 -8.39 10.98 -0.17
N ILE A 34 -9.00 9.96 -0.76
CA ILE A 34 -8.31 8.92 -1.53
C ILE A 34 -8.92 8.87 -2.93
N SER A 35 -8.08 9.10 -3.94
CA SER A 35 -8.40 8.90 -5.35
C SER A 35 -7.61 7.70 -5.86
N SER A 36 -8.28 6.54 -5.94
CA SER A 36 -7.69 5.30 -6.46
C SER A 36 -7.70 5.27 -7.98
N GLN A 37 -6.63 4.73 -8.57
CA GLN A 37 -6.49 4.54 -10.00
C GLN A 37 -6.74 3.07 -10.42
N ALA A 38 -7.31 2.22 -9.55
CA ALA A 38 -7.51 0.80 -9.81
C ALA A 38 -8.25 0.55 -11.14
N ASP A 39 -9.33 1.28 -11.41
CA ASP A 39 -10.10 1.17 -12.66
C ASP A 39 -9.26 1.54 -13.89
N LEU A 40 -8.38 2.55 -13.77
CA LEU A 40 -7.51 3.01 -14.84
C LEU A 40 -6.46 1.95 -15.20
N HIS A 41 -5.94 1.23 -14.21
CA HIS A 41 -4.93 0.18 -14.39
C HIS A 41 -5.52 -1.20 -14.69
N SER A 42 -6.80 -1.43 -14.37
CA SER A 42 -7.51 -2.71 -14.62
C SER A 42 -7.37 -3.19 -16.07
N ARG A 43 -7.47 -2.27 -17.04
CA ARG A 43 -7.36 -2.57 -18.49
C ARG A 43 -5.97 -3.02 -18.94
N TYR A 44 -4.95 -2.79 -18.12
CA TYR A 44 -3.57 -3.23 -18.33
C TYR A 44 -3.21 -4.45 -17.48
N GLY A 45 -4.12 -4.85 -16.59
CA GLY A 45 -3.94 -5.94 -15.64
C GLY A 45 -3.02 -5.60 -14.47
N GLY A 46 -2.50 -4.37 -14.36
CA GLY A 46 -1.60 -3.94 -13.27
C GLY A 46 -1.11 -2.51 -13.47
N VAL A 47 -0.41 -1.97 -12.48
CA VAL A 47 0.01 -0.55 -12.46
C VAL A 47 0.99 -0.25 -13.60
N VAL A 48 0.64 0.73 -14.43
CA VAL A 48 1.51 1.30 -15.47
C VAL A 48 2.13 2.61 -14.96
N PRO A 49 3.46 2.68 -14.70
CA PRO A 49 4.06 3.80 -13.98
C PRO A 49 3.83 5.19 -14.58
N GLU A 50 3.89 5.32 -15.90
CA GLU A 50 3.66 6.60 -16.59
C GLU A 50 2.20 7.06 -16.47
N ILE A 51 1.24 6.13 -16.55
CA ILE A 51 -0.19 6.42 -16.40
C ILE A 51 -0.46 6.84 -14.96
N ALA A 52 0.14 6.15 -13.99
CA ALA A 52 -0.02 6.48 -12.58
C ALA A 52 0.49 7.89 -12.25
N SER A 53 1.68 8.22 -12.76
CA SER A 53 2.29 9.55 -12.58
C SER A 53 1.39 10.67 -13.12
N ARG A 54 0.76 10.48 -14.28
CA ARG A 54 -0.18 11.46 -14.86
C ARG A 54 -1.46 11.60 -14.05
N ALA A 55 -2.03 10.49 -13.60
CA ALA A 55 -3.21 10.52 -12.76
C ALA A 55 -2.96 11.27 -11.43
N HIS A 56 -1.78 11.12 -10.82
CA HIS A 56 -1.42 11.94 -9.65
C HIS A 56 -1.37 13.44 -9.95
N LEU A 57 -0.84 13.85 -11.10
CA LEU A 57 -0.79 15.27 -11.49
C LEU A 57 -2.19 15.89 -11.58
N GLU A 58 -3.15 15.12 -12.09
CA GLU A 58 -4.54 15.56 -12.22
C GLU A 58 -5.27 15.58 -10.86
N ALA A 59 -5.06 14.55 -10.03
CA ALA A 59 -5.84 14.35 -8.81
C ALA A 59 -5.29 15.06 -7.56
N LEU A 60 -3.98 15.33 -7.48
CA LEU A 60 -3.35 15.73 -6.22
C LEU A 60 -3.85 17.09 -5.70
N LEU A 61 -3.85 18.13 -6.53
CA LEU A 61 -4.30 19.45 -6.07
C LEU A 61 -5.79 19.49 -5.73
N PRO A 62 -6.70 18.87 -6.51
CA PRO A 62 -8.08 18.65 -6.09
C PRO A 62 -8.18 17.95 -4.73
N ALA A 63 -7.47 16.84 -4.52
CA ALA A 63 -7.50 16.09 -3.26
C ALA A 63 -7.02 16.93 -2.07
N VAL A 64 -5.94 17.71 -2.23
CA VAL A 64 -5.45 18.61 -1.16
C VAL A 64 -6.48 19.69 -0.80
N ARG A 65 -7.10 20.33 -1.80
CA ARG A 65 -8.13 21.35 -1.55
C ARG A 65 -9.34 20.75 -0.84
N GLU A 66 -9.75 19.56 -1.25
CA GLU A 66 -10.87 18.86 -0.64
C GLU A 66 -10.56 18.43 0.80
N ALA A 67 -9.36 17.90 1.06
CA ALA A 67 -8.92 17.53 2.40
C ALA A 67 -8.93 18.73 3.35
N LEU A 68 -8.41 19.88 2.92
CA LEU A 68 -8.45 21.13 3.71
C LEU A 68 -9.89 21.58 3.99
N ARG A 69 -10.74 21.57 2.94
CA ARG A 69 -12.16 21.93 3.05
C ARG A 69 -12.91 21.04 4.04
N GLU A 70 -12.76 19.72 3.95
CA GLU A 70 -13.42 18.77 4.86
C GLU A 70 -12.92 18.88 6.31
N ALA A 71 -11.65 19.24 6.48
CA ALA A 71 -11.07 19.49 7.80
C ALA A 71 -11.46 20.84 8.40
N GLY A 72 -12.15 21.71 7.65
CA GLY A 72 -12.46 23.08 8.05
C GLY A 72 -11.20 23.92 8.29
N ALA A 73 -10.15 23.69 7.50
CA ALA A 73 -8.86 24.36 7.61
C ALA A 73 -8.47 25.02 6.28
N ASP A 74 -7.63 26.05 6.35
CA ASP A 74 -7.00 26.67 5.20
C ASP A 74 -5.48 26.45 5.21
N TYR A 75 -4.81 26.77 4.12
CA TYR A 75 -3.34 26.70 4.02
C TYR A 75 -2.62 27.48 5.14
N GLY A 76 -3.22 28.57 5.64
CA GLY A 76 -2.66 29.37 6.74
C GLY A 76 -2.65 28.67 8.10
N ASP A 77 -3.44 27.60 8.26
CA ASP A 77 -3.55 26.82 9.50
C ASP A 77 -2.54 25.66 9.56
N LEU A 78 -1.82 25.41 8.45
CA LEU A 78 -0.85 24.33 8.37
C LEU A 78 0.36 24.62 9.27
N ALA A 79 0.65 23.70 10.18
CA ALA A 79 1.86 23.70 10.98
C ALA A 79 3.03 22.99 10.26
N ALA A 80 2.74 22.03 9.38
CA ALA A 80 3.72 21.31 8.57
C ALA A 80 3.06 20.64 7.36
N VAL A 81 3.88 20.25 6.39
CA VAL A 81 3.48 19.38 5.27
C VAL A 81 4.29 18.09 5.35
N ALA A 82 3.62 16.95 5.45
CA ALA A 82 4.20 15.63 5.40
C ALA A 82 3.96 15.00 4.02
N VAL A 83 4.97 14.30 3.49
CA VAL A 83 4.87 13.66 2.18
C VAL A 83 5.68 12.38 2.12
N THR A 84 5.13 11.37 1.45
CA THR A 84 5.85 10.13 1.20
C THR A 84 7.04 10.37 0.29
N ARG A 85 8.23 10.00 0.79
CA ARG A 85 9.51 10.09 0.05
C ARG A 85 9.86 8.77 -0.64
N GLY A 86 9.34 7.66 -0.14
CA GLY A 86 9.54 6.32 -0.68
C GLY A 86 9.48 5.24 0.39
N PRO A 87 9.62 3.95 0.02
CA PRO A 87 9.76 3.45 -1.36
C PRO A 87 8.51 3.69 -2.23
N GLY A 88 8.63 3.55 -3.54
CA GLY A 88 7.54 3.77 -4.50
C GLY A 88 8.02 4.02 -5.93
N LEU A 89 7.08 4.22 -6.85
CA LEU A 89 7.33 4.56 -8.25
C LEU A 89 7.91 5.97 -8.35
N ILE A 90 9.07 6.13 -8.97
CA ILE A 90 9.80 7.41 -8.98
C ILE A 90 8.98 8.54 -9.60
N GLY A 91 8.25 8.29 -10.69
CA GLY A 91 7.39 9.28 -11.33
C GLY A 91 6.26 9.75 -10.40
N SER A 92 5.57 8.80 -9.77
CA SER A 92 4.50 9.07 -8.80
C SER A 92 5.02 9.83 -7.57
N LEU A 93 6.14 9.39 -6.98
CA LEU A 93 6.75 10.04 -5.80
C LEU A 93 7.14 11.50 -6.07
N LEU A 94 7.66 11.80 -7.27
CA LEU A 94 8.08 13.15 -7.64
C LEU A 94 6.90 14.13 -7.68
N VAL A 95 5.69 13.67 -8.04
CA VAL A 95 4.49 14.52 -8.06
C VAL A 95 4.17 15.02 -6.65
N GLY A 96 4.02 14.11 -5.69
CA GLY A 96 3.75 14.43 -4.29
C GLY A 96 4.86 15.28 -3.67
N LEU A 97 6.13 14.85 -3.82
CA LEU A 97 7.29 15.57 -3.27
C LEU A 97 7.40 17.00 -3.80
N THR A 98 7.13 17.23 -5.08
CA THR A 98 7.21 18.57 -5.69
C THR A 98 6.11 19.47 -5.17
N ALA A 99 4.87 18.98 -5.11
CA ALA A 99 3.74 19.74 -4.57
C ALA A 99 3.95 20.08 -3.09
N ALA A 100 4.35 19.09 -2.28
CA ALA A 100 4.58 19.28 -0.85
C ALA A 100 5.70 20.30 -0.57
N LYS A 101 6.82 20.23 -1.32
CA LYS A 101 7.89 21.22 -1.25
C LYS A 101 7.41 22.62 -1.60
N ALA A 102 6.61 22.77 -2.66
CA ALA A 102 6.09 24.07 -3.06
C ALA A 102 5.16 24.68 -2.01
N ILE A 103 4.25 23.88 -1.44
CA ILE A 103 3.33 24.31 -0.36
C ILE A 103 4.13 24.71 0.89
N SER A 104 5.01 23.83 1.36
CA SER A 104 5.85 24.08 2.54
C SER A 104 6.71 25.33 2.37
N PHE A 105 7.36 25.49 1.22
CA PHE A 105 8.22 26.65 0.92
C PHE A 105 7.41 27.96 0.87
N SER A 106 6.25 27.96 0.21
CA SER A 106 5.38 29.13 0.09
C SER A 106 4.86 29.63 1.45
N LEU A 107 4.54 28.71 2.35
CA LEU A 107 4.00 29.01 3.68
C LEU A 107 5.08 29.22 4.75
N GLY A 108 6.34 28.88 4.47
CA GLY A 108 7.43 28.92 5.45
C GLY A 108 7.26 27.91 6.59
N VAL A 109 6.60 26.78 6.33
CA VAL A 109 6.34 25.71 7.32
C VAL A 109 7.24 24.50 7.06
N PRO A 110 7.59 23.69 8.07
CA PRO A 110 8.41 22.49 7.89
C PRO A 110 7.84 21.49 6.87
N LEU A 111 8.74 20.86 6.11
CA LEU A 111 8.47 19.70 5.27
C LEU A 111 8.96 18.43 5.97
N LEU A 112 8.08 17.44 6.12
CA LEU A 112 8.36 16.15 6.73
C LEU A 112 8.41 15.07 5.64
N ALA A 113 9.58 14.50 5.40
CA ALA A 113 9.74 13.39 4.46
C ALA A 113 9.46 12.07 5.20
N VAL A 114 8.43 11.35 4.76
CA VAL A 114 7.93 10.14 5.42
C VAL A 114 8.32 8.89 4.63
N ASN A 115 8.74 7.82 5.32
CA ASN A 115 8.91 6.52 4.71
C ASN A 115 7.54 5.82 4.61
N HIS A 116 7.18 5.33 3.42
CA HIS A 116 5.88 4.71 3.14
C HIS A 116 5.60 3.48 4.03
N LEU A 117 6.61 2.62 4.23
CA LEU A 117 6.48 1.40 5.03
C LEU A 117 6.39 1.72 6.52
N GLU A 118 7.13 2.73 6.97
CA GLU A 118 6.98 3.26 8.33
C GLU A 118 5.56 3.78 8.55
N ALA A 119 5.00 4.53 7.59
CA ALA A 119 3.63 5.02 7.66
C ALA A 119 2.60 3.88 7.77
N HIS A 120 2.79 2.78 7.03
CA HIS A 120 1.94 1.58 7.17
C HIS A 120 1.97 1.00 8.59
N ILE A 121 3.14 0.93 9.23
CA ILE A 121 3.25 0.47 10.62
C ILE A 121 2.54 1.45 11.55
N TYR A 122 2.78 2.75 11.37
CA TYR A 122 2.22 3.81 12.22
C TYR A 122 0.71 3.99 12.11
N ALA A 123 0.09 3.59 10.99
CA ALA A 123 -1.37 3.60 10.84
C ALA A 123 -2.08 2.82 11.95
N ASN A 124 -1.47 1.74 12.46
CA ASN A 124 -2.03 0.95 13.56
C ASN A 124 -2.15 1.76 14.86
N PHE A 125 -1.23 2.67 15.14
CA PHE A 125 -1.26 3.50 16.36
C PHE A 125 -2.38 4.55 16.33
N LEU A 126 -2.90 4.90 15.13
CA LEU A 126 -4.06 5.77 15.01
C LEU A 126 -5.36 5.04 15.39
N HIS A 127 -5.42 3.74 15.12
CA HIS A 127 -6.60 2.92 15.40
C HIS A 127 -6.55 2.25 16.78
N PHE A 128 -5.35 1.92 17.26
CA PHE A 128 -5.07 1.31 18.55
C PHE A 128 -4.14 2.22 19.38
N PRO A 129 -4.69 3.26 20.06
CA PRO A 129 -3.89 4.23 20.80
C PRO A 129 -3.08 3.64 21.96
N GLU A 130 -3.49 2.47 22.46
CA GLU A 130 -2.81 1.70 23.51
C GLU A 130 -1.64 0.85 22.99
N LEU A 131 -1.46 0.78 21.68
CA LEU A 131 -0.37 0.01 21.07
C LEU A 131 0.96 0.66 21.44
N GLU A 132 1.84 -0.12 22.08
CA GLU A 132 3.18 0.33 22.45
C GLU A 132 4.24 -0.70 22.00
N PRO A 133 5.43 -0.26 21.53
CA PRO A 133 6.57 -1.16 21.36
C PRO A 133 7.03 -1.76 22.70
N PRO A 134 7.66 -2.96 22.70
CA PRO A 134 8.12 -3.71 21.54
C PRO A 134 6.99 -4.47 20.83
N LEU A 135 7.02 -4.45 19.49
CA LEU A 135 6.06 -5.19 18.66
C LEU A 135 6.72 -5.83 17.45
N VAL A 136 6.01 -6.77 16.82
CA VAL A 136 6.35 -7.29 15.50
C VAL A 136 5.25 -6.86 14.52
N ALA A 137 5.64 -6.13 13.48
CA ALA A 137 4.75 -5.71 12.41
C ALA A 137 4.95 -6.60 11.18
N PHE A 138 3.86 -7.12 10.64
CA PHE A 138 3.87 -7.83 9.36
C PHE A 138 3.28 -6.90 8.29
N VAL A 139 4.14 -6.32 7.47
CA VAL A 139 3.76 -5.39 6.40
C VAL A 139 3.52 -6.20 5.13
N VAL A 140 2.26 -6.29 4.73
CA VAL A 140 1.82 -7.05 3.55
C VAL A 140 1.01 -6.13 2.65
N SER A 141 1.53 -5.86 1.45
CA SER A 141 0.88 -5.03 0.43
C SER A 141 1.11 -5.62 -0.97
N GLY A 142 0.67 -4.89 -2.01
CA GLY A 142 0.94 -5.25 -3.40
C GLY A 142 2.43 -5.46 -3.70
N GLY A 143 3.29 -4.58 -3.19
CA GLY A 143 4.72 -4.59 -3.47
C GLY A 143 5.63 -4.97 -2.30
N HIS A 144 5.09 -5.27 -1.12
CA HIS A 144 5.91 -5.53 0.07
C HIS A 144 5.37 -6.71 0.87
N THR A 145 6.29 -7.53 1.39
CA THR A 145 6.00 -8.60 2.34
C THR A 145 7.19 -8.68 3.29
N LEU A 146 7.03 -8.08 4.47
CA LEU A 146 8.11 -7.80 5.41
C LEU A 146 7.66 -8.11 6.84
N LEU A 147 8.48 -8.85 7.57
CA LEU A 147 8.32 -9.05 9.00
C LEU A 147 9.33 -8.18 9.73
N VAL A 148 8.86 -7.23 10.54
CA VAL A 148 9.69 -6.19 11.16
C VAL A 148 9.51 -6.22 12.66
N TYR A 149 10.61 -6.39 13.40
CA TYR A 149 10.65 -6.15 14.83
C TYR A 149 10.88 -4.67 15.11
N MET A 150 10.02 -4.09 15.93
CA MET A 150 10.06 -2.69 16.35
C MET A 150 10.28 -2.64 17.87
N PRO A 151 11.53 -2.59 18.36
CA PRO A 151 11.81 -2.51 19.80
C PRO A 151 11.45 -1.16 20.43
N GLY A 152 11.16 -0.14 19.62
CA GLY A 152 10.83 1.21 20.05
C GLY A 152 10.42 2.07 18.86
N HIS A 153 9.83 3.24 19.11
CA HIS A 153 9.46 4.16 18.03
C HIS A 153 10.64 4.49 17.12
N ARG A 154 10.41 4.41 15.81
CA ARG A 154 11.41 4.66 14.75
C ARG A 154 12.66 3.78 14.82
N ARG A 155 12.57 2.64 15.53
CA ARG A 155 13.64 1.63 15.60
C ARG A 155 13.09 0.35 14.99
N TYR A 156 13.77 -0.13 13.95
CA TYR A 156 13.31 -1.26 13.15
C TYR A 156 14.43 -2.26 12.95
N GLN A 157 14.06 -3.54 12.98
CA GLN A 157 14.88 -4.65 12.56
C GLN A 157 14.04 -5.53 11.66
N VAL A 158 14.42 -5.64 10.38
CA VAL A 158 13.79 -6.60 9.47
C VAL A 158 14.18 -8.00 9.95
N LEU A 159 13.18 -8.80 10.31
CA LEU A 159 13.34 -10.20 10.69
C LEU A 159 13.35 -11.10 9.47
N GLY A 160 12.54 -10.76 8.46
CA GLY A 160 12.50 -11.45 7.18
C GLY A 160 11.68 -10.70 6.13
N GLU A 161 11.94 -11.02 4.87
CA GLU A 161 11.32 -10.39 3.71
C GLU A 161 11.04 -11.40 2.61
N THR A 162 10.17 -11.05 1.66
CA THR A 162 10.05 -11.86 0.45
C THR A 162 11.34 -11.82 -0.36
N LEU A 163 11.79 -12.99 -0.83
CA LEU A 163 12.93 -13.13 -1.73
C LEU A 163 12.53 -12.99 -3.21
N ASP A 164 11.22 -12.97 -3.49
CA ASP A 164 10.68 -12.89 -4.84
C ASP A 164 9.39 -12.03 -4.91
N ASP A 165 8.24 -12.62 -5.27
CA ASP A 165 6.97 -11.91 -5.37
C ASP A 165 6.49 -11.52 -3.95
N ALA A 166 5.99 -10.31 -3.79
CA ALA A 166 5.19 -9.94 -2.62
C ALA A 166 3.84 -10.70 -2.63
N ALA A 167 3.19 -10.78 -1.47
CA ALA A 167 1.91 -11.48 -1.34
C ALA A 167 0.84 -10.90 -2.26
N GLY A 168 0.64 -9.57 -2.25
CA GLY A 168 -0.35 -8.95 -3.13
C GLY A 168 -0.03 -9.18 -4.61
N GLU A 169 1.24 -9.06 -5.01
CA GLU A 169 1.68 -9.35 -6.38
C GLU A 169 1.42 -10.82 -6.79
N ALA A 170 1.64 -11.78 -5.88
CA ALA A 170 1.33 -13.18 -6.15
C ALA A 170 -0.16 -13.39 -6.38
N TYR A 171 -1.02 -12.78 -5.57
CA TYR A 171 -2.49 -12.78 -5.76
C TYR A 171 -2.86 -12.19 -7.12
N ASP A 172 -2.36 -11.00 -7.47
CA ASP A 172 -2.70 -10.32 -8.72
C ASP A 172 -2.25 -11.11 -9.96
N LYS A 173 -1.05 -11.70 -9.92
CA LYS A 173 -0.56 -12.55 -11.02
C LYS A 173 -1.39 -13.81 -11.20
N VAL A 174 -1.79 -14.46 -10.10
CA VAL A 174 -2.67 -15.64 -10.13
C VAL A 174 -4.06 -15.26 -10.66
N ALA A 175 -4.68 -14.21 -10.13
CA ALA A 175 -5.98 -13.73 -10.56
C ALA A 175 -6.01 -13.39 -12.05
N ARG A 176 -4.97 -12.70 -12.55
CA ARG A 176 -4.84 -12.39 -13.97
C ARG A 176 -4.79 -13.65 -14.83
N PHE A 177 -4.03 -14.66 -14.39
CA PHE A 177 -3.95 -15.93 -15.11
C PHE A 177 -5.27 -16.73 -15.11
N LEU A 178 -6.03 -16.63 -14.01
CA LEU A 178 -7.37 -17.23 -13.88
C LEU A 178 -8.47 -16.45 -14.63
N GLY A 179 -8.19 -15.23 -15.09
CA GLY A 179 -9.16 -14.38 -15.77
C GLY A 179 -10.07 -13.59 -14.82
N LEU A 180 -9.66 -13.39 -13.57
CA LEU A 180 -10.43 -12.69 -12.53
C LEU A 180 -10.26 -11.16 -12.55
N GLY A 181 -9.41 -10.64 -13.43
CA GLY A 181 -9.17 -9.20 -13.56
C GLY A 181 -8.10 -8.65 -12.60
N TYR A 182 -8.15 -7.34 -12.36
CA TYR A 182 -7.25 -6.59 -11.47
C TYR A 182 -8.04 -5.46 -10.77
N PRO A 183 -7.87 -5.24 -9.46
CA PRO A 183 -7.01 -5.98 -8.53
C PRO A 183 -7.54 -7.39 -8.24
N GLY A 184 -6.63 -8.35 -8.13
CA GLY A 184 -6.95 -9.78 -8.06
C GLY A 184 -7.23 -10.31 -6.66
N GLY A 185 -6.60 -9.71 -5.64
CA GLY A 185 -6.74 -10.09 -4.24
C GLY A 185 -8.21 -10.23 -3.77
N PRO A 186 -9.05 -9.19 -3.92
CA PRO A 186 -10.45 -9.23 -3.48
C PRO A 186 -11.29 -10.33 -4.15
N GLU A 187 -11.07 -10.59 -5.45
CA GLU A 187 -11.82 -11.63 -6.16
C GLU A 187 -11.41 -13.04 -5.73
N ILE A 188 -10.10 -13.28 -5.51
CA ILE A 188 -9.63 -14.56 -4.98
C ILE A 188 -10.19 -14.79 -3.56
N ASP A 189 -10.14 -13.79 -2.67
CA ASP A 189 -10.73 -13.90 -1.32
C ASP A 189 -12.22 -14.24 -1.40
N ARG A 190 -12.99 -13.50 -2.23
CA ARG A 190 -14.42 -13.76 -2.42
C ARG A 190 -14.71 -15.18 -2.87
N LEU A 191 -14.00 -15.69 -3.89
CA LEU A 191 -14.20 -17.05 -4.42
C LEU A 191 -13.76 -18.14 -3.43
N SER A 192 -12.64 -17.93 -2.73
CA SER A 192 -12.06 -18.92 -1.82
C SER A 192 -12.97 -19.29 -0.64
N ARG A 193 -13.95 -18.43 -0.31
CA ARG A 193 -14.94 -18.68 0.76
C ARG A 193 -15.97 -19.74 0.39
N GLU A 194 -16.12 -20.03 -0.89
CA GLU A 194 -17.07 -21.02 -1.41
C GLU A 194 -16.39 -22.38 -1.69
N GLY A 195 -15.06 -22.44 -1.66
CA GLY A 195 -14.28 -23.63 -1.96
C GLY A 195 -13.85 -24.44 -0.75
N ASN A 196 -13.09 -25.50 -1.03
CA ASN A 196 -12.50 -26.37 -0.03
C ASN A 196 -11.00 -26.06 0.14
N PRO A 197 -10.55 -25.52 1.29
CA PRO A 197 -9.15 -25.15 1.51
C PRO A 197 -8.17 -26.33 1.48
N ASP A 198 -8.67 -27.57 1.57
CA ASP A 198 -7.89 -28.80 1.52
C ASP A 198 -7.95 -29.51 0.16
N ALA A 199 -8.61 -28.93 -0.85
CA ALA A 199 -8.77 -29.57 -2.17
C ALA A 199 -7.46 -29.74 -2.92
N ILE A 200 -6.58 -28.72 -2.88
CA ILE A 200 -5.34 -28.68 -3.66
C ILE A 200 -4.15 -28.39 -2.75
N PRO A 201 -3.20 -29.34 -2.59
CA PRO A 201 -2.03 -29.14 -1.74
C PRO A 201 -0.95 -28.33 -2.46
N PHE A 202 -1.07 -26.99 -2.42
CA PHE A 202 -0.05 -26.10 -2.97
C PHE A 202 1.21 -26.00 -2.07
N PRO A 203 2.40 -25.78 -2.66
CA PRO A 203 3.65 -25.72 -1.91
C PRO A 203 3.73 -24.50 -1.00
N ARG A 204 4.24 -24.71 0.22
CA ARG A 204 4.57 -23.64 1.17
C ARG A 204 6.10 -23.49 1.25
N ALA A 205 6.66 -22.66 0.36
CA ALA A 205 8.10 -22.45 0.30
C ALA A 205 8.64 -21.84 1.60
N LEU A 206 9.90 -22.15 1.93
CA LEU A 206 10.67 -21.64 3.08
C LEU A 206 10.09 -21.92 4.49
N LEU A 207 8.94 -22.58 4.62
CA LEU A 207 8.28 -22.85 5.92
C LEU A 207 9.17 -23.54 6.98
N ARG A 208 10.22 -24.24 6.55
CA ARG A 208 11.13 -25.02 7.42
C ARG A 208 12.61 -24.71 7.17
N ASP A 209 12.93 -23.58 6.56
CA ASP A 209 14.32 -23.25 6.20
C ASP A 209 15.14 -22.62 7.36
N GLY A 210 14.48 -22.33 8.49
CA GLY A 210 15.10 -21.72 9.67
C GLY A 210 15.24 -20.19 9.59
N THR A 211 14.69 -19.56 8.55
CA THR A 211 14.62 -18.11 8.37
C THR A 211 13.19 -17.61 8.57
N TYR A 212 13.01 -16.29 8.59
CA TYR A 212 11.68 -15.65 8.54
C TYR A 212 11.37 -15.08 7.15
N ASN A 213 12.10 -15.51 6.12
CA ASN A 213 11.89 -15.03 4.76
C ASN A 213 10.69 -15.72 4.09
N PHE A 214 10.19 -15.07 3.04
CA PHE A 214 9.04 -15.54 2.27
C PHE A 214 9.43 -15.80 0.82
N SER A 215 8.73 -16.72 0.15
CA SER A 215 8.85 -16.95 -1.30
C SER A 215 7.50 -17.42 -1.83
N LEU A 216 6.97 -16.72 -2.83
CA LEU A 216 5.63 -16.91 -3.39
C LEU A 216 5.64 -17.15 -4.90
N SER A 217 6.78 -16.90 -5.59
CA SER A 217 6.92 -17.23 -7.01
C SER A 217 6.72 -18.73 -7.31
N GLY A 218 7.14 -19.60 -6.38
CA GLY A 218 6.92 -21.04 -6.46
C GLY A 218 5.43 -21.42 -6.37
N LEU A 219 4.69 -20.77 -5.46
CA LEU A 219 3.24 -20.94 -5.30
C LEU A 219 2.50 -20.54 -6.58
N LYS A 220 2.79 -19.35 -7.12
CA LYS A 220 2.25 -18.88 -8.40
C LYS A 220 2.47 -19.91 -9.52
N THR A 221 3.70 -20.43 -9.64
CA THR A 221 4.03 -21.42 -10.67
C THR A 221 3.26 -22.72 -10.49
N ALA A 222 3.09 -23.18 -9.25
CA ALA A 222 2.31 -24.37 -8.94
C ALA A 222 0.83 -24.22 -9.33
N VAL A 223 0.22 -23.07 -9.03
CA VAL A 223 -1.16 -22.75 -9.43
C VAL A 223 -1.30 -22.77 -10.96
N ILE A 224 -0.42 -22.07 -11.67
CA ILE A 224 -0.43 -22.02 -13.15
C ILE A 224 -0.32 -23.42 -13.75
N ASN A 225 0.58 -24.25 -13.24
CA ASN A 225 0.78 -25.61 -13.75
C ASN A 225 -0.40 -26.53 -13.45
N HIS A 226 -1.00 -26.42 -12.25
CA HIS A 226 -2.18 -27.18 -11.88
C HIS A 226 -3.35 -26.90 -12.84
N VAL A 227 -3.67 -25.62 -13.03
CA VAL A 227 -4.76 -25.16 -13.90
C VAL A 227 -4.51 -25.53 -15.37
N ARG A 228 -3.26 -25.43 -15.86
CA ARG A 228 -2.92 -25.90 -17.21
C ARG A 228 -3.16 -27.40 -17.36
N GLY A 229 -2.76 -28.20 -16.37
CA GLY A 229 -2.98 -29.64 -16.37
C GLY A 229 -4.47 -30.03 -16.41
N LEU A 230 -5.34 -29.32 -15.69
CA LEU A 230 -6.80 -29.52 -15.77
C LEU A 230 -7.33 -29.19 -17.17
N ARG A 231 -6.94 -28.04 -17.72
CA ARG A 231 -7.36 -27.59 -19.06
C ARG A 231 -6.90 -28.56 -20.16
N GLU A 232 -5.68 -29.08 -20.09
CA GLU A 232 -5.15 -30.07 -21.03
C GLU A 232 -5.92 -31.40 -21.01
N LYS A 233 -6.46 -31.79 -19.85
CA LYS A 233 -7.31 -32.96 -19.69
C LYS A 233 -8.78 -32.70 -20.04
N GLY A 234 -9.14 -31.45 -20.34
CA GLY A 234 -10.53 -31.04 -20.55
C GLY A 234 -11.37 -31.02 -19.27
N GLU A 235 -10.73 -30.97 -18.11
CA GLU A 235 -11.38 -30.89 -16.81
C GLU A 235 -11.75 -29.42 -16.49
N GLU A 236 -12.84 -29.24 -15.75
CA GLU A 236 -13.25 -27.92 -15.25
C GLU A 236 -12.25 -27.43 -14.19
N VAL A 237 -11.92 -26.13 -14.21
CA VAL A 237 -11.04 -25.53 -13.22
C VAL A 237 -11.88 -25.11 -12.01
N PRO A 238 -11.71 -25.72 -10.83
CA PRO A 238 -12.46 -25.35 -9.65
C PRO A 238 -11.94 -24.01 -9.11
N LEU A 239 -12.43 -22.89 -9.65
CA LEU A 239 -11.92 -21.55 -9.33
C LEU A 239 -12.05 -21.15 -7.85
N ALA A 240 -12.94 -21.80 -7.10
CA ALA A 240 -13.13 -21.56 -5.68
C ALA A 240 -12.13 -22.33 -4.79
N ASP A 241 -11.50 -23.40 -5.30
CA ASP A 241 -10.61 -24.32 -4.58
C ASP A 241 -9.11 -23.94 -4.66
#